data_AF-J9AJQ3-F1
#
_entry.id   AF-J9AJQ3-F1
#
_cell.length_a   1.000
_cell.length_b   1.000
_cell.length_c   1.000
_cell.angle_alpha   90.00
_cell.angle_beta   90.00
_cell.angle_gamma   90.00
#
_symmetry.space_group_name_H-M   'P 1'
#
loop_
_entity.id
_entity.type
_entity.pdbx_description
1 polymer ?
#
loop_
_entity_poly.entity_id
_entity_poly.type
_entity_poly.pdbx_seq_one_letter_code
_entity_poly.pdbx_strand_id
1 'polypeptide(L)'
;MLEEDEEKPLDMSWPEKLHRQLLYLLLSPILFPLWVTLPDVRKQDARKWFPFTFIGSIFWIAFYSYIMVWMANTIGETIAIPTEVIGLTILAAGTSIPDLITSVIVARKGLGDMAVSSSVGSNIFDVCVG
;
A
#
# COMPACT_ATOMS: atom_id res chain seq x y z
N MET A 1 -11.33 15.62 -18.60
CA MET A 1 -10.98 16.48 -17.45
C MET A 1 -11.37 15.72 -16.20
N LEU A 2 -10.52 14.78 -15.77
CA LEU A 2 -10.63 14.17 -14.44
C LEU A 2 -9.57 14.86 -13.61
N GLU A 3 -10.03 15.90 -12.92
CA GLU A 3 -9.26 16.80 -12.07
C GLU A 3 -8.54 16.01 -10.97
N GLU A 4 -7.24 16.29 -10.83
CA GLU A 4 -6.50 16.27 -9.57
C GLU A 4 -6.86 15.19 -8.54
N ASP A 5 -6.40 13.95 -8.80
CA ASP A 5 -5.74 13.15 -7.75
C ASP A 5 -4.24 13.47 -7.80
N GLU A 6 -3.91 14.78 -7.80
CA GLU A 6 -2.73 15.25 -7.08
C GLU A 6 -2.90 14.75 -5.65
N GLU A 7 -1.83 14.19 -5.12
CA GLU A 7 -1.72 13.66 -3.78
C GLU A 7 -2.18 14.67 -2.71
N LYS A 8 -3.50 14.80 -2.50
CA LYS A 8 -4.07 15.69 -1.50
C LYS A 8 -3.49 15.30 -0.14
N PRO A 9 -3.07 16.26 0.70
CA PRO A 9 -2.70 15.96 2.09
C PRO A 9 -3.83 15.16 2.73
N LEU A 10 -3.54 14.36 3.76
CA LEU A 10 -4.54 13.48 4.38
C LEU A 10 -5.68 14.34 4.96
N ASP A 11 -6.68 14.65 4.13
CA ASP A 11 -7.67 15.66 4.41
C ASP A 11 -8.79 14.97 5.19
N MET A 12 -8.72 15.14 6.51
CA MET A 12 -9.64 14.59 7.51
C MET A 12 -10.99 15.32 7.46
N SER A 13 -11.41 15.82 6.30
CA SER A 13 -12.71 16.46 6.12
C SER A 13 -13.79 15.38 6.09
N TRP A 14 -14.76 15.51 6.99
CA TRP A 14 -15.85 14.56 7.17
C TRP A 14 -16.59 14.34 5.83
N PRO A 15 -16.55 13.13 5.24
CA PRO A 15 -17.13 12.94 3.93
C PRO A 15 -18.66 12.93 4.02
N GLU A 16 -19.35 13.60 3.09
CA GLU A 16 -20.83 13.65 3.07
C GLU A 16 -21.48 12.37 2.53
N LYS A 17 -20.73 11.52 1.82
CA LYS A 17 -21.24 10.29 1.18
C LYS A 17 -21.14 9.08 2.12
N LEU A 18 -22.25 8.36 2.28
CA LEU A 18 -22.43 7.23 3.20
C LEU A 18 -21.37 6.11 3.04
N HIS A 19 -21.02 5.74 1.79
CA HIS A 19 -19.97 4.74 1.54
C HIS A 19 -18.57 5.21 1.97
N ARG A 20 -18.28 6.52 1.86
CA ARG A 20 -17.01 7.11 2.28
C ARG A 20 -16.95 7.26 3.80
N GLN A 21 -18.07 7.54 4.45
CA GLN A 21 -18.18 7.55 5.91
C GLN A 21 -17.95 6.14 6.49
N LEU A 22 -18.58 5.12 5.91
CA LEU A 22 -18.39 3.73 6.33
C LEU A 22 -16.94 3.26 6.12
N LEU A 23 -16.35 3.55 4.96
CA LEU A 23 -14.93 3.29 4.70
C LEU A 23 -14.04 4.01 5.70
N TYR A 24 -14.28 5.29 5.94
CA TYR A 24 -13.50 6.08 6.87
C TYR A 24 -13.59 5.54 8.30
N LEU A 25 -14.78 5.13 8.75
CA LEU A 25 -14.98 4.55 10.08
C LEU A 25 -14.30 3.17 10.20
N LEU A 26 -14.34 2.35 9.14
CA LEU A 26 -13.65 1.06 9.05
C LEU A 26 -12.11 1.20 9.02
N LEU A 27 -11.58 2.18 8.29
CA LEU A 27 -10.16 2.44 8.16
C LEU A 27 -9.58 3.25 9.33
N SER A 28 -10.41 3.97 10.08
CA SER A 28 -9.99 4.82 11.20
C SER A 28 -9.09 4.14 12.25
N PRO A 29 -9.34 2.90 12.74
CA PRO A 29 -8.45 2.25 13.71
C PRO A 29 -7.06 1.91 13.16
N ILE A 30 -6.93 1.77 11.83
CA ILE A 30 -5.67 1.46 11.13
C ILE A 30 -4.93 2.76 10.77
N LEU A 31 -5.68 3.78 10.31
CA LEU A 31 -5.13 5.07 9.91
C LEU A 31 -4.68 5.94 11.10
N PHE A 32 -5.33 5.81 12.25
CA PHE A 32 -4.99 6.58 13.45
C PHE A 32 -3.54 6.35 13.94
N PRO A 33 -3.07 5.11 14.19
CA PRO A 33 -1.69 4.87 14.59
C PRO A 33 -0.69 5.24 13.48
N LEU A 34 -1.07 5.06 12.20
CA LEU A 34 -0.26 5.46 11.06
C LEU A 34 -0.06 6.99 11.00
N TRP A 35 -1.14 7.75 11.18
CA TRP A 35 -1.12 9.23 11.18
C TRP A 35 -0.30 9.80 12.35
N VAL A 36 -0.35 9.15 13.52
CA VAL A 36 0.44 9.57 14.69
C VAL A 36 1.95 9.34 14.48
N THR A 37 2.34 8.32 13.73
CA THR A 37 3.75 7.95 13.55
C THR A 37 4.38 8.47 12.26
N LEU A 38 3.59 8.78 11.23
CA LEU A 38 4.06 9.33 9.96
C LEU A 38 3.65 10.80 9.81
N PRO A 39 4.54 11.75 10.21
CA PRO A 39 4.27 13.17 9.99
C PRO A 39 4.13 13.47 8.49
N ASP A 40 3.09 14.22 8.12
CA ASP A 40 2.78 14.50 6.72
C ASP A 40 3.83 15.45 6.09
N VAL A 41 4.78 14.88 5.35
CA VAL A 41 5.84 15.59 4.62
C VAL A 41 5.35 16.34 3.39
N ARG A 42 4.05 16.26 3.05
CA ARG A 42 3.47 17.04 1.93
C ARG A 42 3.38 18.53 2.26
N LYS A 43 3.40 18.91 3.54
CA LYS A 43 3.51 20.32 3.96
C LYS A 43 4.96 20.80 3.80
N GLN A 44 5.17 21.95 3.14
CA GLN A 44 6.50 22.51 2.87
C GLN A 44 7.36 22.69 4.14
N ASP A 45 6.75 22.93 5.30
CA ASP A 45 7.44 23.06 6.60
C ASP A 45 7.91 21.71 7.21
N ALA A 46 7.26 20.61 6.85
CA ALA A 46 7.54 19.27 7.38
C ALA A 46 8.56 18.49 6.54
N ARG A 47 9.03 19.04 5.40
CA ARG A 47 9.99 18.38 4.50
C ARG A 47 11.30 17.97 5.17
N LYS A 48 11.69 18.65 6.26
CA LYS A 48 12.87 18.32 7.10
C LYS A 48 12.75 16.97 7.81
N TRP A 49 11.53 16.45 7.99
CA TRP A 49 11.24 15.18 8.66
C TRP A 49 11.17 13.99 7.71
N PHE A 50 11.50 14.18 6.43
CA PHE A 50 11.56 13.12 5.42
C PHE A 50 12.29 11.84 5.85
N PRO A 51 13.52 11.89 6.43
CA PRO A 51 14.20 10.65 6.83
C PRO A 51 13.46 9.93 7.96
N PHE A 52 12.79 10.65 8.86
CA PHE A 52 12.01 10.04 9.94
C PHE A 52 10.76 9.34 9.40
N THR A 53 10.03 9.97 8.47
CA THR A 53 8.89 9.34 7.80
C THR A 53 9.29 8.12 6.99
N PHE A 54 10.45 8.16 6.36
CA PHE A 54 10.95 7.04 5.55
C PHE A 54 11.28 5.82 6.42
N ILE A 55 11.92 6.04 7.57
CA ILE A 55 12.18 4.95 8.53
C ILE A 55 10.88 4.44 9.15
N GLY A 56 9.96 5.35 9.48
CA GLY A 56 8.64 5.00 10.00
C GLY A 56 7.84 4.14 9.03
N SER A 57 7.86 4.45 7.73
CA SER A 57 7.15 3.65 6.72
C SER A 57 7.78 2.28 6.54
N ILE A 58 9.11 2.16 6.55
CA ILE A 58 9.81 0.86 6.50
C ILE A 58 9.38 -0.01 7.69
N PHE A 59 9.34 0.56 8.90
CA PHE A 59 8.90 -0.17 10.09
C PHE A 59 7.45 -0.65 9.98
N TRP A 60 6.55 0.21 9.51
CA TRP A 60 5.15 -0.16 9.30
C TRP A 60 4.98 -1.24 8.23
N ILE A 61 5.69 -1.15 7.11
CA ILE A 61 5.67 -2.17 6.06
C ILE A 61 6.15 -3.50 6.63
N ALA A 62 7.24 -3.50 7.41
CA ALA A 62 7.73 -4.72 8.06
C ALA A 62 6.73 -5.31 9.05
N PHE A 63 6.07 -4.47 9.86
CA PHE A 63 5.05 -4.90 10.81
C PHE A 63 3.82 -5.50 10.12
N TYR A 64 3.28 -4.83 9.10
CA TYR A 64 2.14 -5.36 8.33
C TYR A 64 2.51 -6.63 7.57
N SER A 65 3.71 -6.70 6.99
CA SER A 65 4.21 -7.91 6.32
C SER A 65 4.28 -9.10 7.28
N TYR A 66 4.78 -8.89 8.49
CA TYR A 66 4.82 -9.94 9.52
C TYR A 66 3.42 -10.48 9.87
N ILE A 67 2.46 -9.59 10.12
CA ILE A 67 1.08 -9.97 10.41
C ILE A 67 0.45 -10.72 9.22
N MET A 68 0.72 -10.26 8.00
CA MET A 68 0.19 -10.85 6.78
C MET A 68 0.70 -12.30 6.59
N VAL A 69 2.00 -12.55 6.75
CA VAL A 69 2.59 -13.89 6.72
C VAL A 69 2.02 -14.77 7.84
N TRP A 70 1.93 -14.23 9.06
CA TRP A 70 1.40 -14.97 10.19
C TRP A 70 -0.06 -15.40 9.99
N MET A 71 -0.89 -14.51 9.44
CA MET A 71 -2.28 -14.82 9.10
C MET A 71 -2.39 -15.83 7.97
N ALA A 72 -1.57 -15.70 6.92
CA ALA A 72 -1.53 -16.65 5.82
C ALA A 72 -1.17 -18.07 6.31
N ASN A 73 -0.18 -18.19 7.19
CA ASN A 73 0.20 -19.47 7.79
C ASN A 73 -0.91 -20.06 8.67
N THR A 74 -1.53 -19.23 9.52
CA THR A 74 -2.64 -19.65 10.39
C THR A 74 -3.83 -20.20 9.59
N ILE A 75 -4.18 -19.52 8.50
CA ILE A 75 -5.24 -19.97 7.57
C ILE A 75 -4.81 -21.26 6.88
N GLY A 76 -3.54 -21.36 6.49
CA GLY A 76 -2.95 -22.54 5.87
C GLY A 76 -3.04 -23.80 6.70
N GLU A 77 -2.64 -23.70 7.95
CA GLU A 77 -2.75 -24.78 8.93
C GLU A 77 -4.21 -25.20 9.14
N THR A 78 -5.14 -24.25 9.11
CA THR A 78 -6.59 -24.53 9.24
C THR A 78 -7.15 -25.29 8.03
N ILE A 79 -6.63 -25.03 6.83
CA ILE A 79 -7.09 -25.66 5.57
C ILE A 79 -6.24 -26.90 5.24
N ALA A 80 -5.25 -27.26 6.07
CA ALA A 80 -4.29 -28.35 5.84
C ALA A 80 -3.50 -28.21 4.52
N ILE A 81 -3.24 -26.98 4.08
CA ILE A 81 -2.43 -26.68 2.89
C ILE A 81 -0.97 -26.50 3.32
N PRO A 82 0.01 -27.06 2.58
CA PRO A 82 1.42 -26.85 2.87
C PRO A 82 1.77 -25.35 2.85
N THR A 83 2.53 -24.91 3.84
CA THR A 83 2.94 -23.51 4.02
C THR A 83 3.70 -22.97 2.80
N GLU A 84 4.41 -23.84 2.08
CA GLU A 84 5.15 -23.51 0.87
C GLU A 84 4.22 -23.06 -0.27
N VAL A 85 3.08 -23.74 -0.43
CA VAL A 85 2.10 -23.42 -1.48
C VAL A 85 1.45 -22.06 -1.20
N ILE A 86 1.24 -21.73 0.08
CA ILE A 86 0.66 -20.45 0.52
C ILE A 86 1.65 -19.31 0.29
N GLY A 87 2.93 -19.55 0.59
CA GLY A 87 4.02 -18.64 0.24
C GLY A 87 4.06 -18.34 -1.26
N LEU A 88 3.99 -19.38 -2.08
CA LEU A 88 4.06 -19.25 -3.53
C LEU A 88 2.81 -18.62 -4.17
N THR A 89 1.66 -18.63 -3.49
CA THR A 89 0.39 -18.17 -4.08
C THR A 89 -0.14 -16.92 -3.41
N ILE A 90 -0.48 -16.98 -2.12
CA ILE A 90 -1.11 -15.90 -1.38
C ILE A 90 -0.12 -14.74 -1.16
N LEU A 91 1.10 -15.06 -0.73
CA LEU A 91 2.14 -14.05 -0.50
C LEU A 91 2.62 -13.42 -1.82
N ALA A 92 2.88 -14.24 -2.84
CA ALA A 92 3.25 -13.77 -4.18
C ALA A 92 2.15 -12.92 -4.85
N ALA A 93 0.87 -13.30 -4.71
CA ALA A 93 -0.23 -12.47 -5.18
C ALA A 93 -0.34 -11.17 -4.37
N GLY A 94 -0.07 -11.23 -3.06
CA GLY A 94 -0.12 -10.09 -2.16
C GLY A 94 0.85 -8.96 -2.51
N THR A 95 2.04 -9.30 -3.02
CA THR A 95 3.02 -8.30 -3.49
C THR A 95 2.66 -7.72 -4.86
N SER A 96 2.06 -8.52 -5.75
CA SER A 96 1.72 -8.12 -7.12
C SER A 96 0.46 -7.23 -7.22
N ILE A 97 -0.49 -7.37 -6.29
CA ILE A 97 -1.77 -6.62 -6.32
C ILE A 97 -1.56 -5.10 -6.20
N PRO A 98 -0.78 -4.58 -5.22
CA PRO A 98 -0.52 -3.13 -5.11
C PRO A 98 0.17 -2.54 -6.35
N ASP A 99 1.13 -3.27 -6.92
CA ASP A 99 1.82 -2.87 -8.15
C ASP A 99 0.85 -2.79 -9.34
N LEU A 100 -0.01 -3.80 -9.48
CA LEU A 100 -1.05 -3.79 -10.51
C LEU A 100 -2.00 -2.60 -10.34
N ILE A 101 -2.46 -2.32 -9.12
CA ILE A 101 -3.33 -1.17 -8.84
C ILE A 101 -2.63 0.13 -9.26
N THR A 102 -1.36 0.30 -8.88
CA THR A 102 -0.57 1.49 -9.19
C THR A 102 -0.39 1.66 -10.70
N SER A 103 0.00 0.60 -11.41
CA SER A 103 0.13 0.62 -12.88
C SER A 103 -1.19 0.91 -13.59
N VAL A 104 -2.32 0.37 -13.11
CA VAL A 104 -3.64 0.66 -13.67
C VAL A 104 -4.03 2.12 -13.44
N ILE A 105 -3.74 2.69 -12.27
CA ILE A 105 -4.01 4.11 -11.98
C ILE A 105 -3.20 5.00 -12.93
N VAL A 106 -1.91 4.72 -13.11
CA VAL A 106 -1.02 5.50 -14.00
C VAL A 106 -1.45 5.39 -15.47
N ALA A 107 -1.84 4.18 -15.92
CA ALA A 107 -2.36 3.97 -17.26
C ALA A 107 -3.67 4.75 -17.50
N ARG A 108 -4.58 4.78 -16.52
CA ARG A 108 -5.82 5.58 -16.58
C ARG A 108 -5.57 7.08 -16.60
N LYS A 109 -4.44 7.56 -16.07
CA LYS A 109 -4.00 8.96 -16.13
C LYS A 109 -3.41 9.36 -17.49
N GLY A 110 -3.40 8.46 -18.48
CA GLY A 110 -2.83 8.72 -19.80
C GLY A 110 -1.30 8.60 -19.86
N LEU A 111 -0.67 8.16 -18.77
CA LEU A 111 0.77 7.96 -18.65
C LEU A 111 1.14 6.50 -18.93
N GLY A 112 0.69 5.97 -20.08
CA GLY A 112 0.87 4.57 -20.45
C GLY A 112 2.34 4.11 -20.42
N ASP A 113 3.26 4.96 -20.87
CA ASP A 113 4.70 4.66 -20.88
C ASP A 113 5.26 4.48 -19.45
N MET A 114 4.78 5.28 -18.49
CA MET A 114 5.17 5.15 -17.09
C MET A 114 4.57 3.89 -16.45
N ALA A 115 3.33 3.54 -16.79
CA ALA A 115 2.68 2.32 -16.32
C ALA A 115 3.40 1.05 -16.85
N VAL A 116 3.76 1.04 -18.13
CA VAL A 116 4.51 -0.08 -18.74
C VAL A 116 5.91 -0.18 -18.13
N SER A 117 6.62 0.95 -17.98
CA SER A 117 7.94 0.98 -17.35
C SER A 117 7.90 0.47 -15.89
N SER A 118 6.90 0.88 -15.10
CA SER A 118 6.73 0.44 -13.72
C SER A 118 6.45 -1.06 -13.61
N SER A 119 5.54 -1.60 -14.43
CA SER A 119 5.20 -3.03 -14.41
C SER A 119 6.37 -3.91 -14.87
N VAL A 120 7.06 -3.51 -15.95
CA VAL A 120 8.22 -4.25 -16.46
C VAL A 120 9.38 -4.18 -15.47
N GLY A 121 9.62 -3.01 -14.88
CA GLY A 121 10.67 -2.79 -13.89
C GLY A 121 10.47 -3.61 -12.61
N SER A 122 9.25 -3.63 -12.06
CA SER A 122 8.94 -4.40 -10.84
C SER A 122 9.16 -5.90 -11.06
N ASN A 123 8.63 -6.46 -12.16
CA ASN A 123 8.81 -7.89 -12.47
C ASN A 123 10.28 -8.27 -12.74
N ILE A 124 11.06 -7.41 -13.40
CA ILE A 124 12.49 -7.67 -13.61
C ILE A 124 13.24 -7.64 -12.26
N PHE A 125 12.93 -6.69 -11.39
CA PHE A 125 13.53 -6.60 -10.07
C PHE A 125 13.18 -7.82 -9.22
N ASP A 126 11.92 -8.26 -9.24
CA ASP A 126 11.44 -9.46 -8.54
C ASP A 126 12.18 -10.73 -8.99
N VAL A 127 12.51 -10.85 -10.28
CA VAL A 127 13.25 -12.00 -10.81
C VAL A 127 14.77 -11.90 -10.59
N CYS A 128 15.35 -10.71 -10.66
CA CYS A 128 16.80 -10.53 -10.60
C CYS A 128 17.34 -10.30 -9.18
N VAL A 129 16.53 -9.77 -8.28
CA VAL A 129 16.94 -9.32 -6.95
C VAL A 129 16.10 -9.96 -5.84
N GLY A 130 14.80 -10.19 -6.09
CA GLY A 130 13.89 -10.90 -5.18
C GLY A 130 14.27 -12.36 -4.96
#